data_AF-A0A841HQF7-F1
#
_entry.id   AF-A0A841HQF7-F1
#
_cell.length_a   1.000
_cell.length_b   1.000
_cell.length_c   1.000
_cell.angle_alpha   90.00
_cell.angle_beta   90.00
_cell.angle_gamma   90.00
#
_symmetry.space_group_name_H-M   'P 1'
#
loop_
_entity.id
_entity.type
_entity.pdbx_description
1 polymer ?
#
loop_
_entity_poly.entity_id
_entity_poly.type
_entity_poly.pdbx_seq_one_letter_code
_entity_poly.pdbx_strand_id
1 'polypeptide(L)'
;MTAAKTTSIPIACVPAAIPAGERRAHFALAERLFGELALGRLPLDDGYQFRFPATALSIVTKFLTNERLCCPFMRFALEIEPGTDAIVLRMTGPIGTREILDAELNLDHCKSTGCGCHVS
;
A
#
# COMPACT_ATOMS: atom_id res chain seq x y z
N MET A 1 -36.62 -18.65 -1.42
CA MET A 1 -35.24 -18.39 -1.88
C MET A 1 -34.85 -17.01 -1.38
N THR A 2 -34.05 -16.93 -0.32
CA THR A 2 -33.66 -15.64 0.28
C THR A 2 -32.46 -15.11 -0.51
N ALA A 3 -32.62 -13.95 -1.16
CA ALA A 3 -31.53 -13.28 -1.86
C ALA A 3 -30.45 -12.86 -0.84
N ALA A 4 -29.21 -13.31 -1.06
CA ALA A 4 -28.07 -12.80 -0.31
C ALA A 4 -27.87 -11.32 -0.68
N LYS A 5 -27.92 -10.45 0.32
CA LYS A 5 -27.64 -9.01 0.18
C LYS A 5 -26.15 -8.86 -0.14
N THR A 6 -25.81 -8.54 -1.38
CA THR A 6 -24.44 -8.20 -1.76
C THR A 6 -24.09 -6.85 -1.13
N THR A 7 -23.54 -6.89 0.08
CA THR A 7 -23.00 -5.69 0.75
C THR A 7 -21.73 -5.29 0.02
N SER A 8 -21.82 -4.31 -0.87
CA SER A 8 -20.65 -3.69 -1.52
C SER A 8 -19.78 -3.03 -0.45
N ILE A 9 -18.51 -3.43 -0.36
CA ILE A 9 -17.53 -2.78 0.53
C ILE A 9 -17.24 -1.39 -0.06
N PRO A 10 -17.40 -0.29 0.70
CA PRO A 10 -17.04 1.05 0.23
C PRO A 10 -15.54 1.15 -0.09
N ILE A 11 -15.20 1.88 -1.16
CA ILE A 11 -13.81 2.19 -1.53
C ILE A 11 -13.37 3.40 -0.71
N ALA A 12 -13.08 3.17 0.57
CA ALA A 12 -12.62 4.20 1.48
C ALA A 12 -11.82 3.57 2.61
N CYS A 13 -10.79 4.28 3.07
CA CYS A 13 -10.06 3.90 4.27
C CYS A 13 -10.80 4.37 5.52
N VAL A 14 -10.62 3.63 6.62
CA VAL A 14 -11.27 3.79 7.92
C VAL A 14 -10.18 3.83 8.99
N PRO A 15 -9.41 4.93 9.11
CA PRO A 15 -8.31 5.02 10.08
C PRO A 15 -8.73 4.74 11.52
N ALA A 16 -9.99 5.00 11.85
CA ALA A 16 -10.54 4.74 13.16
C ALA A 16 -10.56 3.24 13.54
N ALA A 17 -10.47 2.32 12.56
CA ALA A 17 -10.40 0.89 12.76
C ALA A 17 -9.07 0.44 13.41
N ILE A 18 -8.02 1.27 13.31
CA ILE A 18 -6.76 1.05 14.02
C ILE A 18 -6.92 1.62 15.45
N PRO A 19 -6.46 0.91 16.49
CA PRO A 19 -6.46 1.43 17.87
C PRO A 19 -5.79 2.80 17.95
N ALA A 20 -6.39 3.73 18.71
CA ALA A 20 -5.95 5.13 18.74
C ALA A 20 -4.45 5.29 19.08
N GLY A 21 -3.93 4.46 20.01
CA GLY A 21 -2.52 4.47 20.39
C GLY A 21 -1.55 3.99 19.30
N GLU A 22 -2.04 3.29 18.28
CA GLU A 22 -1.22 2.75 17.18
C GLU A 22 -1.27 3.60 15.91
N ARG A 23 -2.26 4.49 15.76
CA ARG A 23 -2.48 5.28 14.51
C ARG A 23 -1.28 6.13 14.12
N ARG A 24 -0.68 6.87 15.05
CA ARG A 24 0.49 7.71 14.76
C ARG A 24 1.65 6.87 14.24
N ALA A 25 1.93 5.76 14.91
CA ALA A 25 3.01 4.86 14.51
C ALA A 25 2.74 4.25 13.13
N HIS A 26 1.49 3.93 12.83
CA HIS A 26 1.08 3.40 11.53
C HIS A 26 1.30 4.39 10.38
N PHE A 27 0.87 5.66 10.53
CA PHE A 27 1.06 6.67 9.48
C PHE A 27 2.54 6.98 9.24
N ALA A 28 3.34 7.10 10.30
CA ALA A 28 4.79 7.25 10.19
C ALA A 28 5.45 6.03 9.50
N LEU A 29 4.92 4.83 9.72
CA LEU A 29 5.38 3.62 9.05
C LEU A 29 5.10 3.66 7.55
N ALA A 30 3.92 4.12 7.15
CA ALA A 30 3.53 4.27 5.75
C ALA A 30 4.42 5.30 5.04
N GLU A 31 4.60 6.48 5.63
CA GLU A 31 5.50 7.52 5.12
C GLU A 31 6.92 6.98 4.90
N ARG A 32 7.47 6.27 5.89
CA ARG A 32 8.81 5.66 5.79
C ARG A 32 8.88 4.60 4.70
N LEU A 33 7.89 3.71 4.61
CA LEU A 33 7.86 2.66 3.59
C LEU A 33 7.90 3.28 2.20
N PHE A 34 6.91 4.12 1.87
CA PHE A 34 6.72 4.58 0.49
C PHE A 34 7.58 5.79 0.12
N GLY A 35 8.01 6.59 1.10
CA GLY A 35 8.87 7.76 0.89
C GLY A 35 10.36 7.48 0.96
N GLU A 36 10.80 6.51 1.75
CA GLU A 36 12.24 6.26 1.99
C GLU A 36 12.70 4.87 1.54
N LEU A 37 11.92 3.83 1.84
CA LEU A 37 12.37 2.44 1.65
C LEU A 37 12.00 1.85 0.28
N ALA A 38 11.06 2.44 -0.43
CA ALA A 38 10.65 1.96 -1.75
C ALA A 38 11.81 2.04 -2.75
N LEU A 39 12.23 0.88 -3.27
CA LEU A 39 13.23 0.77 -4.34
C LEU A 39 12.66 1.07 -5.73
N GLY A 40 11.33 1.00 -5.86
CA GLY A 40 10.63 1.24 -7.10
C GLY A 40 9.13 1.09 -6.94
N ARG A 41 8.40 1.74 -7.83
CA ARG A 41 6.94 1.73 -7.92
C ARG A 41 6.51 1.54 -9.36
N LEU A 42 5.54 0.67 -9.60
CA LEU A 42 4.91 0.45 -10.89
C LEU A 42 3.40 0.67 -10.74
N PRO A 43 2.81 1.68 -11.40
CA PRO A 43 1.36 1.83 -11.50
C PRO A 43 0.74 0.61 -12.19
N LEU A 44 -0.42 0.16 -11.68
CA LEU A 44 -1.27 -0.85 -12.28
C LEU A 44 -2.65 -0.24 -12.56
N ASP A 45 -3.45 -0.86 -13.42
CA ASP A 45 -4.80 -0.36 -13.73
C ASP A 45 -5.71 -0.31 -12.47
N ASP A 46 -5.46 -1.19 -11.51
CA ASP A 46 -6.26 -1.40 -10.30
C ASP A 46 -5.50 -1.08 -8.99
N GLY A 47 -4.34 -0.42 -9.08
CA GLY A 47 -3.55 -0.02 -7.91
C GLY A 47 -2.06 0.14 -8.20
N TYR A 48 -1.21 -0.44 -7.35
CA TYR A 48 0.24 -0.30 -7.43
C TYR A 48 0.99 -1.59 -7.08
N GLN A 49 2.16 -1.73 -7.69
CA GLN A 49 3.23 -2.60 -7.23
C GLN A 49 4.38 -1.77 -6.66
N PHE A 50 4.90 -2.18 -5.50
CA PHE A 50 6.07 -1.62 -4.86
C PHE A 50 7.14 -2.69 -4.69
N ARG A 51 8.40 -2.27 -4.80
CA ARG A 51 9.55 -3.10 -4.47
C ARG A 51 10.27 -2.51 -3.26
N PHE A 52 10.59 -3.34 -2.28
CA PHE A 52 11.32 -2.95 -1.06
C PHE A 52 12.54 -3.87 -0.87
N PRO A 53 13.56 -3.46 -0.09
CA PRO A 53 14.61 -4.37 0.34
C PRO A 53 14.03 -5.52 1.16
N ALA A 54 14.64 -6.70 1.10
CA ALA A 54 14.20 -7.87 1.86
C ALA A 54 14.21 -7.63 3.39
N THR A 55 15.10 -6.74 3.85
CA THR A 55 15.16 -6.32 5.26
C THR A 55 13.91 -5.55 5.72
N ALA A 56 13.08 -5.04 4.80
CA ALA A 56 11.84 -4.34 5.11
C ALA A 56 10.64 -5.28 5.37
N LEU A 57 10.81 -6.61 5.28
CA LEU A 57 9.70 -7.58 5.38
C LEU A 57 8.86 -7.41 6.66
N SER A 58 9.49 -7.26 7.81
CA SER A 58 8.79 -7.08 9.10
C SER A 58 8.00 -5.77 9.15
N ILE A 59 8.53 -4.72 8.50
CA ILE A 59 7.89 -3.41 8.43
C ILE A 59 6.68 -3.47 7.51
N VAL A 60 6.83 -4.05 6.31
CA VAL A 60 5.74 -4.24 5.34
C VAL A 60 4.61 -5.07 5.96
N THR A 61 4.92 -6.17 6.62
CA THR A 61 3.90 -7.02 7.27
C THR A 61 3.18 -6.32 8.43
N LYS A 62 3.87 -5.50 9.23
CA LYS A 62 3.22 -4.67 10.26
C LYS A 62 2.29 -3.62 9.64
N PHE A 63 2.68 -3.00 8.54
CA PHE A 63 1.82 -2.09 7.78
C PHE A 63 0.55 -2.82 7.29
N LEU A 64 0.70 -3.96 6.61
CA LEU A 64 -0.41 -4.76 6.10
C LEU A 64 -1.40 -5.24 7.19
N THR A 65 -0.90 -5.49 8.40
CA THR A 65 -1.75 -5.87 9.54
C THR A 65 -2.78 -4.78 9.85
N ASN A 66 -2.38 -3.52 9.78
CA ASN A 66 -3.26 -2.38 10.02
C ASN A 66 -4.10 -2.05 8.78
N GLU A 67 -3.51 -2.13 7.58
CA GLU A 67 -4.21 -1.83 6.33
C GLU A 67 -5.41 -2.73 6.08
N ARG A 68 -5.34 -4.00 6.46
CA ARG A 68 -6.49 -4.91 6.37
C ARG A 68 -7.71 -4.41 7.18
N LEU A 69 -7.48 -3.63 8.24
CA LEU A 69 -8.52 -2.98 9.03
C LEU A 69 -8.89 -1.61 8.45
N CYS A 70 -7.87 -0.83 8.09
CA CYS A 70 -8.02 0.53 7.58
C CYS A 70 -8.72 0.55 6.21
N CYS A 71 -8.22 -0.20 5.23
CA CYS A 71 -8.72 -0.18 3.86
C CYS A 71 -9.29 -1.57 3.48
N PRO A 72 -10.48 -1.94 3.99
CA PRO A 72 -11.03 -3.31 3.89
C PRO A 72 -11.43 -3.72 2.46
N PHE A 73 -11.43 -2.77 1.51
CA PHE A 73 -11.69 -3.02 0.09
C PHE A 73 -10.44 -3.48 -0.69
N MET A 74 -9.25 -3.33 -0.09
CA MET A 74 -7.99 -3.59 -0.78
C MET A 74 -7.58 -5.06 -0.71
N ARG A 75 -7.00 -5.54 -1.81
CA ARG A 75 -6.28 -6.80 -1.92
C ARG A 75 -4.78 -6.53 -1.85
N PHE A 76 -4.11 -7.31 -1.00
CA PHE A 76 -2.67 -7.29 -0.85
C PHE A 76 -2.06 -8.61 -1.32
N ALA A 77 -0.96 -8.55 -2.07
CA ALA A 77 -0.14 -9.71 -2.39
C ALA A 77 1.33 -9.37 -2.09
N LEU A 78 1.98 -10.21 -1.30
CA LEU A 78 3.39 -10.05 -0.93
C LEU A 78 4.17 -11.25 -1.45
N GLU A 79 5.17 -10.99 -2.30
CA GLU A 79 6.01 -11.99 -2.94
C GLU A 79 7.45 -11.87 -2.43
N ILE A 80 8.03 -13.02 -2.14
CA ILE A 80 9.40 -13.18 -1.63
C ILE A 80 10.04 -14.26 -2.49
N GLU A 81 10.89 -13.85 -3.43
CA GLU A 81 11.51 -14.76 -4.39
C GLU A 81 12.89 -15.22 -3.89
N PRO A 82 13.24 -16.50 -4.04
CA PRO A 82 14.53 -17.03 -3.60
C PRO A 82 15.68 -16.35 -4.35
N GLY A 83 16.76 -16.05 -3.63
CA GLY A 83 17.97 -15.46 -4.22
C GLY A 83 17.85 -13.97 -4.56
N THR A 84 16.76 -13.31 -4.16
CA THR A 84 16.58 -11.87 -4.33
C THR A 84 16.79 -11.12 -3.02
N ASP A 85 17.29 -9.89 -3.11
CA ASP A 85 17.46 -8.96 -1.99
C ASP A 85 16.25 -8.03 -1.82
N ALA A 86 15.13 -8.36 -2.46
CA ALA A 86 13.93 -7.54 -2.52
C ALA A 86 12.66 -8.34 -2.28
N ILE A 87 11.64 -7.65 -1.80
CA ILE A 87 10.26 -8.14 -1.71
C ILE A 87 9.35 -7.28 -2.56
N VAL A 88 8.30 -7.89 -3.11
CA VAL A 88 7.34 -7.22 -3.98
C VAL A 88 5.98 -7.19 -3.29
N LEU A 89 5.46 -5.98 -3.08
CA LEU A 89 4.12 -5.77 -2.55
C LEU A 89 3.21 -5.25 -3.66
N ARG A 90 2.09 -5.92 -3.90
CA ARG A 90 0.98 -5.39 -4.70
C ARG A 90 -0.18 -4.98 -3.82
N MET A 91 -0.69 -3.78 -4.08
CA MET A 91 -1.81 -3.13 -3.41
C MET A 91 -2.85 -2.81 -4.48
N THR A 92 -3.95 -3.55 -4.53
CA THR A 92 -4.92 -3.54 -5.63
C THR A 92 -6.36 -3.51 -5.10
N GLY A 93 -7.34 -3.16 -5.93
CA GLY A 93 -8.74 -3.14 -5.52
C GLY A 93 -9.70 -2.75 -6.65
N PRO A 94 -10.97 -2.46 -6.34
CA PRO A 94 -11.95 -2.02 -7.34
C PRO A 94 -11.55 -0.69 -8.01
N ILE A 95 -12.22 -0.35 -9.13
CA ILE A 95 -12.04 0.93 -9.84
C ILE A 95 -12.09 2.11 -8.85
N GLY A 96 -11.09 2.98 -8.87
CA GLY A 96 -10.91 4.07 -7.90
C GLY A 96 -9.83 3.80 -6.85
N THR A 97 -9.30 2.56 -6.76
CA THR A 97 -8.28 2.20 -5.76
C THR A 97 -6.97 2.95 -5.97
N ARG A 98 -6.54 3.16 -7.22
CA ARG A 98 -5.29 3.87 -7.52
C ARG A 98 -5.35 5.31 -7.05
N GLU A 99 -6.47 5.98 -7.27
CA GLU A 99 -6.71 7.37 -6.86
C GLU A 99 -6.72 7.52 -5.34
N ILE A 100 -7.28 6.55 -4.61
CA ILE A 100 -7.19 6.51 -3.14
C ILE A 100 -5.74 6.30 -2.70
N LEU A 101 -5.00 5.37 -3.31
CA LEU A 101 -3.59 5.14 -2.98
C LEU A 101 -2.74 6.38 -3.25
N ASP A 102 -3.02 7.10 -4.33
CA ASP A 102 -2.34 8.33 -4.70
C ASP A 102 -2.51 9.42 -3.63
N ALA A 103 -3.74 9.62 -3.16
CA ALA A 103 -4.07 10.60 -2.13
C ALA A 103 -3.53 10.22 -0.75
N GLU A 104 -3.74 8.97 -0.32
CA GLU A 104 -3.41 8.53 1.04
C GLU A 104 -1.91 8.31 1.26
N LEU A 105 -1.18 7.89 0.22
CA LEU A 105 0.26 7.64 0.28
C LEU A 105 1.10 8.73 -0.39
N ASN A 106 0.46 9.82 -0.82
CA ASN A 106 1.10 10.99 -1.42
C ASN A 106 1.95 10.66 -2.67
N LEU A 107 1.49 9.71 -3.49
CA LEU A 107 2.27 9.10 -4.57
C LEU A 107 2.40 10.01 -5.80
N ASP A 108 1.51 10.98 -5.96
CA ASP A 108 1.46 11.93 -7.07
C ASP A 108 2.58 12.98 -7.04
N HIS A 109 3.35 13.06 -5.95
CA HIS A 109 4.34 14.11 -5.74
C HIS A 109 5.71 13.86 -6.39
N CYS A 110 5.75 13.14 -7.52
CA CYS A 110 6.92 13.14 -8.40
C CYS A 110 6.94 14.40 -9.30
N LYS A 111 6.88 15.60 -8.70
CA LYS A 111 7.06 16.87 -9.44
C LYS A 111 7.97 17.91 -8.80
N SER A 112 8.51 17.71 -7.61
CA SER A 112 9.49 18.66 -7.07
C SER A 112 10.65 17.96 -6.38
N THR A 113 11.81 18.03 -7.06
CA THR A 113 13.16 17.85 -6.53
C THR A 113 13.50 16.48 -5.95
N GLY A 114 14.05 15.59 -6.80
CA GLY A 114 15.05 14.62 -6.34
C GLY A 114 14.86 13.15 -6.73
N CYS A 115 13.79 12.76 -7.42
CA CYS A 115 13.69 11.38 -7.90
C CYS A 115 14.45 11.23 -9.22
N GLY A 116 15.69 10.73 -9.13
CA GLY A 116 16.52 10.37 -10.27
C GLY A 116 15.92 9.18 -11.02
N CYS A 117 15.06 9.45 -11.99
CA CYS A 117 14.71 8.48 -13.02
C CYS A 117 15.90 8.38 -14.01
N HIS A 118 16.92 7.57 -13.69
CA HIS A 118 17.84 7.07 -14.71
C HIS A 118 17.14 5.92 -15.44
N VAL A 119 16.58 6.22 -16.61
CA VAL A 119 16.31 5.20 -17.64
C VAL A 119 17.58 5.11 -18.48
N SER A 120 18.20 3.94 -18.47
CA SER A 120 19.15 3.50 -19.49
C SER A 120 18.41 2.95 -20.70
#